data_AF-A0A7Y0R2K0-F1
#
_entry.id   AF-A0A7Y0R2K0-F1
#
_cell.length_a   1.000
_cell.length_b   1.000
_cell.length_c   1.000
_cell.angle_alpha   90.00
_cell.angle_beta   90.00
_cell.angle_gamma   90.00
#
_symmetry.space_group_name_H-M   'P 1'
#
loop_
_entity.id
_entity.type
_entity.pdbx_description
1 polymer ?
#
loop_
_entity_poly.entity_id
_entity_poly.type
_entity_poly.pdbx_seq_one_letter_code
_entity_poly.pdbx_strand_id
1 'polypeptide(L)' 'EAHPLLYQQVDGNGFFTTHGNVTKQVRLFHYIKSKEYHHHHDEIFTGKCERVRELFVLSTALLGVTLLAAFIL' A
#
# COMPACT_ATOMS: atom_id res chain seq x y z
N GLU A 1 1.87 -4.42 18.92
CA GLU A 1 1.30 -5.78 18.84
C GLU A 1 0.61 -5.92 17.50
N ALA A 2 1.05 -6.85 16.66
CA ALA A 2 0.51 -7.03 15.32
C ALA A 2 -0.94 -7.49 15.43
N HIS A 3 -1.91 -6.66 15.04
CA HIS A 3 -3.32 -6.99 15.09
C HIS A 3 -3.63 -8.14 14.12
N PRO A 4 -3.77 -9.40 14.58
CA PRO A 4 -3.94 -10.56 13.70
C PRO A 4 -5.31 -10.53 12.99
N LEU A 5 -6.23 -9.71 13.50
CA LEU A 5 -7.60 -9.54 13.02
C LEU A 5 -7.72 -8.61 11.81
N LEU A 6 -6.69 -7.80 11.50
CA LEU A 6 -6.79 -6.88 10.35
C LEU A 6 -6.73 -7.65 9.04
N TYR A 7 -5.73 -8.54 8.89
CA TYR A 7 -5.57 -9.40 7.70
C TYR A 7 -6.80 -10.27 7.42
N GLN A 8 -7.44 -10.78 8.48
CA GLN A 8 -8.66 -11.58 8.38
C GLN A 8 -9.89 -10.73 8.03
N GLN A 9 -9.92 -9.43 8.40
CA GLN A 9 -10.99 -8.50 8.00
C GLN A 9 -10.88 -8.01 6.54
N VAL A 10 -9.68 -8.05 5.94
CA VAL A 10 -9.45 -7.57 4.56
C VAL A 10 -9.42 -8.67 3.49
N ASP A 11 -9.98 -9.85 3.76
CA ASP A 11 -10.10 -10.97 2.79
C ASP A 11 -8.75 -11.36 2.18
N GLY A 12 -7.90 -12.08 2.93
CA GLY A 12 -6.53 -12.47 2.52
C GLY A 12 -6.26 -12.61 1.00
N ASN A 13 -6.91 -13.55 0.29
CA ASN A 13 -6.66 -13.75 -1.15
C ASN A 13 -7.24 -12.65 -2.07
N GLY A 14 -8.15 -11.82 -1.55
CA GLY A 14 -8.75 -10.63 -2.16
C GLY A 14 -8.06 -9.31 -1.80
N PHE A 15 -6.94 -9.35 -1.07
CA PHE A 15 -6.22 -8.20 -0.51
C PHE A 15 -5.80 -7.12 -1.53
N PHE A 16 -5.64 -7.48 -2.81
CA PHE A 16 -5.33 -6.55 -3.91
C PHE A 16 -6.47 -6.40 -4.92
N THR A 17 -7.68 -6.85 -4.60
CA THR A 17 -8.82 -6.76 -5.53
C THR A 17 -9.46 -5.38 -5.43
N THR A 18 -9.70 -4.76 -6.59
CA THR A 18 -10.32 -3.44 -6.73
C THR A 18 -11.82 -3.43 -6.45
N HIS A 19 -12.46 -4.59 -6.33
CA HIS A 19 -13.91 -4.75 -6.11
C HIS A 19 -14.33 -4.75 -4.63
N GLY A 20 -13.56 -4.09 -3.74
CA GLY A 20 -13.79 -4.09 -2.30
C GLY A 20 -14.31 -2.76 -1.74
N ASN A 21 -15.06 -2.84 -0.64
CA ASN A 21 -15.54 -1.71 0.18
C ASN A 21 -14.42 -0.66 0.40
N VAL A 22 -14.68 0.61 0.06
CA VAL A 22 -13.72 1.74 0.13
C VAL A 22 -13.10 1.88 1.53
N THR A 23 -13.87 1.63 2.60
CA THR A 23 -13.39 1.69 3.98
C THR A 23 -12.30 0.64 4.24
N LYS A 24 -12.37 -0.54 3.59
CA LYS A 24 -11.31 -1.56 3.66
C LYS A 24 -10.05 -1.10 2.92
N GLN A 25 -10.20 -0.44 1.78
CA GLN A 25 -9.07 0.08 1.00
C GLN A 25 -8.32 1.22 1.72
N VAL A 26 -9.05 2.13 2.39
CA VAL A 26 -8.42 3.18 3.22
C VAL A 26 -7.63 2.56 4.38
N ARG A 27 -8.20 1.54 5.02
CA ARG A 27 -7.50 0.81 6.10
C ARG A 27 -6.24 0.10 5.58
N LEU A 28 -6.31 -0.50 4.40
CA LEU A 28 -5.18 -1.12 3.73
C LEU A 28 -4.07 -0.11 3.43
N PHE A 29 -4.43 1.06 2.90
CA PHE A 29 -3.49 2.15 2.67
C PHE A 29 -2.78 2.56 3.96
N HIS A 30 -3.54 2.77 5.04
CA HIS A 30 -2.96 3.10 6.33
C HIS A 30 -1.99 2.02 6.81
N TYR A 31 -2.38 0.75 6.69
CA TYR A 31 -1.57 -0.40 7.10
C TYR A 31 -0.23 -0.50 6.34
N ILE A 32 -0.25 -0.31 5.02
CA ILE A 32 0.97 -0.28 4.18
C ILE A 32 1.81 0.96 4.52
N LYS A 33 1.17 2.12 4.73
CA LYS A 33 1.85 3.38 5.03
C LYS A 33 2.60 3.34 6.36
N SER A 34 1.99 2.80 7.43
CA SER A 34 2.61 2.73 8.76
C SER A 34 3.58 1.55 8.92
N LYS A 35 3.79 0.76 7.87
CA LYS A 35 4.71 -0.40 7.86
C LYS A 35 4.37 -1.48 8.90
N GLU A 36 3.09 -1.62 9.23
CA GLU A 36 2.61 -2.60 10.22
C GLU A 36 2.81 -4.05 9.74
N TYR A 37 3.04 -4.24 8.44
CA TYR A 37 3.34 -5.56 7.84
C TYR A 37 4.70 -6.15 8.27
N HIS A 38 5.64 -5.39 8.85
CA HIS A 38 6.91 -5.95 9.32
C HIS A 38 6.75 -7.02 10.42
N HIS A 39 5.61 -7.03 11.11
CA HIS A 39 5.30 -8.06 12.10
C HIS A 39 4.64 -9.30 11.49
N HIS A 40 4.41 -9.34 10.17
CA HIS A 40 3.99 -10.56 9.50
C HIS A 40 5.20 -11.42 9.13
N HIS A 41 5.16 -12.68 9.54
CA HIS A 41 6.18 -13.69 9.23
C HIS A 41 6.15 -14.17 7.77
N ASP A 42 5.27 -13.63 6.91
CA ASP A 42 5.24 -13.96 5.48
C ASP A 42 6.11 -12.96 4.70
N GLU A 43 7.32 -13.39 4.34
CA GLU A 43 8.28 -12.61 3.57
C GLU A 43 7.77 -12.26 2.16
N ILE A 44 6.94 -13.12 1.55
CA ILE A 44 6.38 -12.87 0.22
C ILE A 44 5.36 -11.73 0.29
N PHE A 45 4.53 -11.73 1.34
CA PHE A 45 3.55 -10.67 1.59
C PHE A 45 4.22 -9.34 1.93
N THR A 46 5.21 -9.36 2.82
CA THR A 46 6.01 -8.19 3.19
C THR A 46 6.71 -7.59 1.96
N GLY A 47 7.30 -8.45 1.10
CA GLY A 47 7.94 -8.01 -0.14
C GLY A 47 6.96 -7.38 -1.15
N LYS A 48 5.70 -7.85 -1.22
CA LYS A 48 4.68 -7.20 -2.07
C LYS A 48 4.30 -5.82 -1.52
N CYS A 49 4.15 -5.67 -0.21
CA CYS A 49 3.81 -4.40 0.42
C CYS A 49 4.92 -3.35 0.25
N GLU A 50 6.19 -3.74 0.42
CA GLU A 50 7.33 -2.85 0.16
C GLU A 50 7.37 -2.41 -1.31
N ARG A 51 7.22 -3.33 -2.27
CA ARG A 51 7.19 -2.98 -3.70
C ARG A 51 6.08 -2.00 -4.06
N VAL A 52 4.86 -2.21 -3.54
CA VAL A 52 3.74 -1.27 -3.77
C VAL A 52 4.05 0.11 -3.21
N ARG A 53 4.65 0.17 -2.03
CA ARG A 53 5.06 1.42 -1.39
C ARG A 53 6.14 2.14 -2.21
N GLU A 54 7.17 1.43 -2.66
CA GLU A 54 8.22 1.98 -3.52
C GLU A 54 7.67 2.50 -4.85
N LEU A 55 6.81 1.72 -5.52
CA LEU A 55 6.16 2.12 -6.77
C LEU A 55 5.30 3.38 -6.57
N PHE A 56 4.59 3.49 -5.45
CA PHE A 56 3.82 4.69 -5.13
C PHE A 56 4.71 5.92 -4.95
N VAL A 57 5.81 5.80 -4.21
CA VAL A 57 6.77 6.90 -4.02
C VAL A 57 7.40 7.32 -5.34
N LEU A 58 7.83 6.36 -6.16
CA LEU A 58 8.40 6.65 -7.48
C LEU A 58 7.38 7.32 -8.40
N SER A 59 6.15 6.80 -8.44
CA SER A 59 5.09 7.36 -9.29
C SER A 59 4.72 8.78 -8.87
N THR A 60 4.57 9.04 -7.57
CA THR A 60 4.27 10.38 -7.05
C THR A 60 5.42 11.36 -7.29
N ALA A 61 6.68 10.93 -7.14
CA ALA A 61 7.85 11.73 -7.47
C ALA A 61 7.91 12.06 -8.98
N LEU A 62 7.71 11.07 -9.84
CA LEU A 62 7.68 11.25 -11.30
C LEU A 62 6.56 12.22 -11.72
N LEU A 63 5.38 12.07 -11.12
CA LEU A 63 4.24 12.95 -11.39
C LEU A 63 4.54 14.39 -10.93
N GLY A 64 5.14 14.56 -9.74
CA GLY A 64 5.57 15.86 -9.23
C GLY A 64 6.62 16.53 -10.12
N VAL A 65 7.65 15.81 -10.55
CA VAL A 65 8.68 16.31 -11.47
C VAL A 65 8.07 16.69 -12.82
N THR A 66 7.18 15.86 -13.36
CA THR A 66 6.50 16.12 -14.63
C THR A 66 5.64 17.37 -14.56
N LEU A 67 4.87 17.54 -13.49
CA LEU A 67 4.07 18.75 -13.28
C LEU A 67 4.96 19.98 -13.14
N LEU A 68 6.04 19.91 -12.34
CA LEU A 68 6.97 21.02 -12.16
C LEU A 68 7.62 21.42 -13.50
N ALA A 69 8.01 20.45 -14.33
CA ALA A 69 8.51 20.71 -15.67
C ALA A 69 7.45 21.39 -16.54
N ALA A 70 6.20 20.92 -16.50
CA ALA A 70 5.09 21.51 -17.25
C ALA A 70 4.69 22.93 -16.80
N PHE A 71 5.01 23.32 -15.56
CA PHE A 71 4.78 24.69 -15.07
C PHE A 71 5.96 25.64 -15.37
N ILE A 72 7.17 25.11 -15.54
CA ILE A 72 8.39 25.91 -15.81
C ILE A 72 8.61 26.11 -17.31
N LEU A 73 8.26 25.12 -18.13
CA LEU A 73 8.31 25.17 -19.60
C LEU A 73 7.07 25.84 -20.19
#